data_AF-A0A2E4W443-F1
#
_entry.id   AF-A0A2E4W443-F1
#
_cell.length_a   1.000
_cell.length_b   1.000
_cell.length_c   1.000
_cell.angle_alpha   90.00
_cell.angle_beta   90.00
_cell.angle_gamma   90.00
#
_symmetry.space_group_name_H-M   'P 1'
#
loop_
_entity.id
_entity.type
_entity.pdbx_description
1 polymer ?
#
loop_
_entity_poly.entity_id
_entity_poly.type
_entity_poly.pdbx_seq_one_letter_code
_entity_poly.pdbx_strand_id
1 'polypeptide(L)'
;MNRITKFFIRKFFNSFYKIKPPEMVQYWKKNDSARAKVGIDKEGTLKMYIEGEKYAYPGFPRGHVLTGPLAKLKTKVKNRVFNEVFAELEKMAQDSNADMLPPERMSPAVRELNRVLEELENAEVVPDMKGRIKLIRKVICFFLQEDDAYRFRFQWALPRLNMKKIKLTKEDKYYFRGKYFKVDHDKFEY
;
A
#
# COMPACT_ATOMS: atom_id res chain seq x y z
N MET A 1 9.25 36.56 9.69
CA MET A 1 10.33 35.80 10.39
C MET A 1 11.65 36.06 9.69
N ASN A 2 12.67 36.52 10.41
CA ASN A 2 13.95 36.97 9.82
C ASN A 2 14.75 35.78 9.24
N ARG A 3 15.57 36.03 8.21
CA ARG A 3 16.33 35.00 7.47
C ARG A 3 17.24 34.18 8.41
N ILE A 4 17.80 34.86 9.41
CA ILE A 4 18.67 34.30 10.45
C ILE A 4 17.90 33.32 11.33
N THR A 5 16.68 33.68 11.76
CA THR A 5 15.84 32.83 12.61
C THR A 5 15.43 31.54 11.90
N LYS A 6 15.08 31.62 10.60
CA LYS A 6 14.83 30.42 9.76
C LYS A 6 16.05 29.50 9.68
N PHE A 7 17.25 30.05 9.57
CA PHE A 7 18.49 29.27 9.49
C PHE A 7 18.76 28.50 10.79
N PHE A 8 18.63 29.15 11.96
CA PHE A 8 18.85 28.49 13.25
C PHE A 8 17.79 27.42 13.55
N ILE A 9 16.52 27.70 13.28
CA ILE A 9 15.45 26.70 13.42
C ILE A 9 15.73 25.50 12.50
N ARG A 10 16.07 25.74 11.23
CA ARG A 10 16.41 24.66 10.29
C ARG A 10 17.64 23.87 10.73
N LYS A 11 18.70 24.51 11.22
CA LYS A 11 19.88 23.81 11.74
C LYS A 11 19.59 23.02 13.02
N PHE A 12 18.82 23.60 13.95
CA PHE A 12 18.40 22.94 15.17
C PHE A 12 17.57 21.69 14.83
N PHE A 13 16.57 21.82 13.97
CA PHE A 13 15.75 20.68 13.57
C PHE A 13 16.55 19.64 12.77
N ASN A 14 17.41 20.05 11.84
CA ASN A 14 18.27 19.13 11.11
C ASN A 14 19.31 18.42 11.99
N SER A 15 19.72 19.02 13.10
CA SER A 15 20.72 18.47 14.02
C SER A 15 20.07 17.54 15.06
N PHE A 16 18.98 17.98 15.68
CA PHE A 16 18.25 17.21 16.70
C PHE A 16 17.35 16.13 16.10
N TYR A 17 16.70 16.46 14.99
CA TYR A 17 15.91 15.54 14.19
C TYR A 17 16.64 15.26 12.89
N LYS A 18 17.94 14.89 12.95
CA LYS A 18 18.53 14.11 11.86
C LYS A 18 17.59 12.94 11.66
N ILE A 19 16.75 13.03 10.64
CA ILE A 19 15.90 11.94 10.20
C ILE A 19 16.92 10.90 9.79
N LYS A 20 17.26 10.01 10.72
CA LYS A 20 18.16 8.91 10.41
C LYS A 20 17.48 8.21 9.26
N PRO A 21 18.13 8.10 8.08
CA PRO A 21 17.54 7.35 7.00
C PRO A 21 17.18 5.99 7.59
N PRO A 22 15.93 5.57 7.43
CA PRO A 22 15.49 4.27 7.93
C PRO A 22 16.43 3.19 7.43
N GLU A 23 16.56 2.13 8.22
CA GLU A 23 17.28 0.95 7.77
C GLU A 23 16.60 0.40 6.53
N MET A 24 17.35 0.38 5.42
CA MET A 24 16.87 -0.19 4.17
C MET A 24 16.98 -1.70 4.22
N VAL A 25 16.03 -2.37 3.55
CA VAL A 25 16.05 -3.81 3.37
C VAL A 25 17.30 -4.19 2.58
N GLN A 26 18.18 -4.99 3.18
CA GLN A 26 19.43 -5.43 2.57
C GLN A 26 19.20 -6.69 1.72
N TYR A 27 18.63 -6.53 0.52
CA TYR A 27 18.60 -7.61 -0.47
C TYR A 27 19.96 -7.81 -1.13
N TRP A 28 20.99 -8.16 -0.36
CA TRP A 28 22.18 -8.73 -0.98
C TRP A 28 21.84 -10.19 -1.30
N LYS A 29 21.36 -10.44 -2.52
CA LYS A 29 21.43 -11.79 -3.12
C LYS A 29 22.92 -12.16 -3.22
N LYS A 30 23.50 -12.64 -2.12
CA LYS A 30 24.77 -13.35 -2.18
C LYS A 30 24.54 -14.78 -2.70
N ASN A 31 23.33 -15.30 -2.52
CA ASN A 31 22.90 -16.63 -2.95
C ASN A 31 21.59 -16.55 -3.75
N ASP A 32 21.35 -17.53 -4.63
CA ASP A 32 20.14 -17.63 -5.47
C ASP A 32 18.86 -17.88 -4.67
N SER A 33 18.98 -18.34 -3.43
CA SER A 33 17.86 -18.58 -2.52
C SER A 33 18.15 -18.03 -1.12
N ALA A 34 17.13 -17.41 -0.52
CA ALA A 34 17.14 -17.04 0.90
C ALA A 34 16.45 -18.17 1.68
N ARG A 35 17.10 -18.67 2.73
CA ARG A 35 16.47 -19.65 3.64
C ARG A 35 15.47 -18.91 4.54
N ALA A 36 14.31 -19.53 4.75
CA ALA A 36 13.29 -19.00 5.65
C ALA A 36 12.91 -20.06 6.69
N LYS A 37 12.80 -19.66 7.96
CA LYS A 37 12.36 -20.50 9.07
C LYS A 37 11.05 -19.96 9.64
N VAL A 38 10.11 -20.86 9.92
CA VAL A 38 8.87 -20.50 10.64
C VAL A 38 9.08 -20.74 12.11
N GLY A 39 8.66 -19.79 12.93
CA GLY A 39 8.61 -19.94 14.38
C GLY A 39 7.34 -19.32 14.95
N ILE A 40 7.00 -19.74 16.16
CA ILE A 40 5.98 -19.08 16.97
C ILE A 40 6.72 -18.09 17.89
N ASP A 41 6.25 -16.86 17.96
CA ASP A 41 6.84 -15.85 18.83
C ASP A 41 6.34 -15.97 20.28
N LYS A 42 6.82 -15.07 21.14
CA LYS A 42 6.44 -15.04 22.57
C LYS A 42 4.94 -14.77 22.79
N GLU A 43 4.26 -14.21 21.80
CA GLU A 43 2.84 -13.87 21.82
C GLU A 43 1.98 -14.99 21.20
N GLY A 44 2.58 -16.12 20.80
CA GLY A 44 1.87 -17.21 20.13
C GLY A 44 1.61 -16.97 18.64
N THR A 45 2.16 -15.90 18.07
CA THR A 45 1.95 -15.53 16.67
C THR A 45 2.98 -16.21 15.77
N LEU A 46 2.52 -16.76 14.63
CA LEU A 46 3.40 -17.32 13.60
C LEU A 46 4.17 -16.20 12.90
N LYS A 47 5.50 -16.30 12.94
CA LYS A 47 6.43 -15.38 12.26
C LYS A 47 7.41 -16.16 11.38
N MET A 48 7.78 -15.55 10.27
CA MET A 48 8.77 -16.08 9.33
C MET A 48 10.07 -15.31 9.43
N TYR A 49 11.16 -16.00 9.72
CA TYR A 49 12.50 -15.45 9.81
C TYR A 49 13.24 -15.76 8.51
N ILE A 50 13.51 -14.72 7.71
CA ILE A 50 14.29 -14.85 6.47
C ILE A 50 15.75 -14.59 6.83
N GLU A 51 16.65 -15.48 6.45
CA GLU A 51 18.08 -15.32 6.68
C GLU A 51 18.60 -14.03 6.00
N GLY A 52 19.25 -13.16 6.79
CA GLY A 52 19.75 -11.86 6.34
C GLY A 52 18.79 -10.68 6.58
N GLU A 53 17.52 -10.93 6.93
CA GLU A 53 16.57 -9.87 7.27
C GLU A 53 16.62 -9.52 8.75
N LYS A 54 16.51 -8.22 9.07
CA LYS A 54 16.61 -7.73 10.45
C LYS A 54 15.37 -8.08 11.29
N TYR A 55 14.21 -8.01 10.68
CA TYR A 55 12.92 -8.26 11.33
C TYR A 55 12.31 -9.57 10.82
N ALA A 56 11.45 -10.16 11.63
CA ALA A 56 10.66 -11.31 11.19
C ALA A 56 9.46 -10.82 10.38
N TYR A 57 9.16 -11.50 9.29
CA TYR A 57 7.99 -11.22 8.47
C TYR A 57 6.74 -11.74 9.18
N PRO A 58 5.70 -10.90 9.38
CA PRO A 58 4.49 -11.32 10.05
C PRO A 58 3.72 -12.33 9.19
N GLY A 59 3.24 -13.41 9.82
CA GLY A 59 2.38 -14.40 9.20
C GLY A 59 3.09 -15.63 8.63
N PHE A 60 2.29 -16.48 8.01
CA PHE A 60 2.72 -17.80 7.54
C PHE A 60 3.42 -17.69 6.17
N PRO A 61 4.58 -18.34 5.95
CA PRO A 61 5.19 -18.42 4.63
C PRO A 61 4.19 -19.03 3.67
N ARG A 62 3.85 -18.25 2.64
CA ARG A 62 2.95 -18.75 1.61
C ARG A 62 3.57 -19.91 0.82
N GLY A 63 4.85 -20.23 0.98
CA GLY A 63 5.58 -21.27 0.22
C GLY A 63 4.79 -22.55 -0.03
N HIS A 64 4.33 -23.25 1.02
CA HIS A 64 3.56 -24.49 0.85
C HIS A 64 2.17 -24.26 0.23
N VAL A 65 1.55 -23.09 0.49
CA VAL A 65 0.25 -22.68 -0.07
C VAL A 65 0.39 -22.30 -1.55
N LEU A 66 1.58 -21.85 -1.96
CA LEU A 66 1.91 -21.39 -3.31
C LEU A 66 2.36 -22.54 -4.22
N THR A 67 2.74 -23.68 -3.68
CA THR A 67 3.17 -24.86 -4.47
C THR A 67 2.18 -26.02 -4.42
N GLY A 68 1.27 -26.06 -3.45
CA GLY A 68 0.27 -27.12 -3.32
C GLY A 68 -0.89 -27.06 -4.33
N PRO A 69 -1.82 -28.05 -4.32
CA PRO A 69 -2.99 -28.08 -5.20
C PRO A 69 -3.88 -26.82 -5.10
N LEU A 70 -4.01 -26.27 -3.90
CA LEU A 70 -4.73 -25.01 -3.65
C LEU A 70 -4.09 -23.82 -4.36
N ALA A 71 -2.77 -23.84 -4.60
CA ALA A 71 -2.11 -22.80 -5.39
C ALA A 71 -2.63 -22.77 -6.82
N LYS A 72 -2.79 -23.94 -7.44
CA LYS A 72 -3.32 -24.07 -8.81
C LYS A 72 -4.74 -23.55 -8.88
N LEU A 73 -5.59 -23.91 -7.93
CA LEU A 73 -6.97 -23.40 -7.84
C LEU A 73 -6.97 -21.88 -7.65
N LYS A 74 -6.19 -21.36 -6.71
CA LYS A 74 -6.03 -19.93 -6.47
C LYS A 74 -5.59 -19.20 -7.73
N THR A 75 -4.60 -19.71 -8.47
CA THR A 75 -4.14 -19.11 -9.72
C THR A 75 -5.24 -19.11 -10.77
N LYS A 76 -6.00 -20.19 -10.92
CA LYS A 76 -7.17 -20.24 -11.82
C LYS A 76 -8.23 -19.20 -11.45
N VAL A 77 -8.62 -19.14 -10.17
CA VAL A 77 -9.61 -18.16 -9.68
C VAL A 77 -9.08 -16.74 -9.85
N LYS A 78 -7.82 -16.50 -9.50
CA LYS A 78 -7.16 -15.20 -9.69
C LYS A 78 -7.20 -14.82 -11.16
N ASN A 79 -6.77 -15.68 -12.07
CA ASN A 79 -6.76 -15.34 -13.50
C ASN A 79 -8.16 -15.11 -14.04
N ARG A 80 -9.15 -15.90 -13.61
CA ARG A 80 -10.55 -15.72 -14.01
C ARG A 80 -11.11 -14.38 -13.53
N VAL A 81 -10.96 -14.09 -12.24
CA VAL A 81 -11.44 -12.81 -11.68
C VAL A 81 -10.64 -11.64 -12.26
N PHE A 82 -9.30 -11.71 -12.27
CA PHE A 82 -8.44 -10.60 -12.65
C PHE A 82 -8.37 -10.34 -14.15
N ASN A 83 -8.52 -11.36 -14.99
CA ASN A 83 -8.40 -11.20 -16.43
C ASN A 83 -9.77 -11.24 -17.13
N GLU A 84 -10.63 -12.20 -16.80
CA GLU A 84 -11.93 -12.34 -17.49
C GLU A 84 -12.91 -11.28 -16.98
N VAL A 85 -13.18 -11.25 -15.68
CA VAL A 85 -14.20 -10.33 -15.12
C VAL A 85 -13.78 -8.87 -15.29
N PHE A 86 -12.50 -8.52 -15.15
CA PHE A 86 -12.10 -7.12 -15.38
C PHE A 86 -12.09 -6.73 -16.85
N ALA A 87 -11.67 -7.60 -17.77
CA ALA A 87 -11.77 -7.28 -19.19
C ALA A 87 -13.24 -7.06 -19.60
N GLU A 88 -14.15 -7.86 -19.04
CA GLU A 88 -15.58 -7.69 -19.26
C GLU A 88 -16.09 -6.37 -18.65
N LEU A 89 -15.73 -6.03 -17.42
CA LEU A 89 -16.10 -4.76 -16.80
C LEU A 89 -15.56 -3.54 -17.57
N GLU A 90 -14.31 -3.61 -18.05
CA GLU A 90 -13.72 -2.54 -18.87
C GLU A 90 -14.46 -2.38 -20.19
N LYS A 91 -14.83 -3.50 -20.83
CA LYS A 91 -15.63 -3.48 -22.05
C LYS A 91 -17.02 -2.90 -21.79
N MET A 92 -17.71 -3.32 -20.73
CA MET A 92 -19.02 -2.77 -20.36
C MET A 92 -18.95 -1.27 -20.08
N ALA A 93 -17.88 -0.80 -19.42
CA ALA A 93 -17.66 0.62 -19.18
C ALA A 93 -17.45 1.40 -20.49
N GLN A 94 -16.68 0.85 -21.44
CA GLN A 94 -16.49 1.45 -22.78
C GLN A 94 -17.80 1.46 -23.58
N ASP A 95 -18.52 0.34 -23.63
CA ASP A 95 -19.77 0.19 -24.38
C ASP A 95 -20.88 1.10 -23.83
N SER A 96 -20.90 1.32 -22.52
CA SER A 96 -21.88 2.22 -21.88
C SER A 96 -21.53 3.71 -22.02
N ASN A 97 -20.35 4.06 -22.56
CA ASN A 97 -19.78 5.42 -22.47
C ASN A 97 -19.83 5.99 -21.04
N ALA A 98 -19.87 5.12 -20.02
CA ALA A 98 -19.89 5.52 -18.63
C ALA A 98 -18.45 5.85 -18.22
N ASP A 99 -18.02 7.05 -18.59
CA ASP A 99 -16.76 7.57 -18.08
C ASP A 99 -16.91 7.92 -16.60
N MET A 100 -15.85 7.72 -15.81
CA MET A 100 -15.89 8.24 -14.45
C MET A 100 -16.02 9.77 -14.52
N LEU A 101 -16.84 10.33 -13.64
CA LEU A 101 -16.87 11.78 -13.50
C LEU A 101 -15.45 12.29 -13.25
N PRO A 102 -15.03 13.37 -13.92
CA PRO A 102 -13.72 13.95 -13.67
C PRO A 102 -13.65 14.39 -12.19
N PRO A 103 -12.48 14.32 -11.53
CA PRO A 103 -12.35 14.57 -10.10
C PRO A 103 -12.98 15.89 -9.62
N GLU A 104 -12.98 16.92 -10.46
CA GLU A 104 -13.55 18.25 -10.20
C GLU A 104 -15.09 18.22 -10.04
N ARG A 105 -15.75 17.22 -10.62
CA ARG A 105 -17.20 17.01 -10.55
C ARG A 105 -17.61 15.94 -9.54
N MET A 106 -16.67 15.16 -9.00
CA MET A 106 -16.95 14.20 -7.93
C MET A 106 -17.40 14.92 -6.65
N SER A 107 -18.14 14.20 -5.79
CA SER A 107 -18.44 14.69 -4.45
C SER A 107 -17.15 14.98 -3.65
N PRO A 108 -17.12 15.98 -2.75
CA PRO A 108 -15.88 16.35 -2.05
C PRO A 108 -15.20 15.19 -1.30
N ALA A 109 -15.98 14.31 -0.68
CA ALA A 109 -15.43 13.16 0.05
C ALA A 109 -14.81 12.11 -0.90
N VAL A 110 -15.45 11.84 -2.03
CA VAL A 110 -14.91 10.89 -3.03
C VAL A 110 -13.69 11.48 -3.72
N ARG A 111 -13.68 12.81 -3.97
CA ARG A 111 -12.52 13.52 -4.53
C ARG A 111 -11.29 13.42 -3.65
N GLU A 112 -11.44 13.63 -2.34
CA GLU A 112 -10.32 13.47 -1.40
C GLU A 112 -9.82 12.03 -1.33
N LEU A 113 -10.74 11.05 -1.36
CA LEU A 113 -10.34 9.65 -1.42
C LEU A 113 -9.58 9.33 -2.71
N ASN A 114 -10.05 9.83 -3.86
CA ASN A 114 -9.36 9.68 -5.14
C ASN A 114 -7.95 10.27 -5.09
N ARG A 115 -7.78 11.47 -4.52
CA ARG A 115 -6.46 12.11 -4.32
C ARG A 115 -5.54 11.26 -3.44
N VAL A 116 -6.03 10.75 -2.32
CA VAL A 116 -5.23 9.89 -1.42
C VAL A 116 -4.80 8.60 -2.10
N LEU A 117 -5.70 7.96 -2.87
CA LEU A 117 -5.36 6.74 -3.61
C LEU A 117 -4.42 7.00 -4.79
N GLU A 118 -4.46 8.20 -5.38
CA GLU A 118 -3.49 8.64 -6.38
C GLU A 118 -2.10 8.85 -5.79
N GLU A 119 -2.01 9.50 -4.63
CA GLU A 119 -0.75 9.62 -3.89
C GLU A 119 -0.18 8.24 -3.52
N LEU A 120 -1.06 7.30 -3.14
CA LEU A 120 -0.69 5.90 -2.89
C LEU A 120 -0.15 5.22 -4.16
N GLU A 121 -0.79 5.43 -5.32
CA GLU A 121 -0.33 4.91 -6.61
C GLU A 121 1.05 5.48 -7.00
N ASN A 122 1.25 6.77 -6.78
CA ASN A 122 2.51 7.45 -7.10
C ASN A 122 3.66 7.03 -6.17
N ALA A 123 3.35 6.74 -4.91
CA ALA A 123 4.31 6.23 -3.94
C ALA A 123 4.75 4.78 -4.23
N GLU A 124 3.91 3.99 -4.89
CA GLU A 124 4.26 2.65 -5.34
C GLU A 124 5.31 2.71 -6.47
N VAL A 125 6.19 1.71 -6.56
CA VAL A 125 7.28 1.64 -7.55
C VAL A 125 7.07 0.44 -8.47
N VAL A 126 6.41 -0.62 -8.01
CA VAL A 126 6.17 -1.83 -8.80
C VAL A 126 5.04 -1.58 -9.79
N PRO A 127 5.27 -1.73 -11.12
CA PRO A 127 4.24 -1.48 -12.12
C PRO A 127 2.97 -2.33 -11.95
N ASP A 128 3.10 -3.62 -11.60
CA ASP A 128 1.96 -4.51 -11.32
C ASP A 128 1.11 -4.00 -10.14
N MET A 129 1.76 -3.52 -9.07
CA MET A 129 1.04 -2.98 -7.92
C MET A 129 0.41 -1.61 -8.20
N LYS A 130 1.07 -0.75 -8.97
CA LYS A 130 0.47 0.49 -9.47
C LYS A 130 -0.83 0.22 -10.22
N GLY A 131 -0.80 -0.73 -11.15
CA GLY A 131 -2.00 -1.13 -11.90
C GLY A 131 -3.14 -1.57 -10.99
N ARG A 132 -2.83 -2.34 -9.94
CA ARG A 132 -3.83 -2.77 -8.94
C ARG A 132 -4.35 -1.63 -8.09
N ILE A 133 -3.50 -0.71 -7.64
CA ILE A 133 -3.94 0.46 -6.86
C ILE A 133 -4.83 1.36 -7.73
N LYS A 134 -4.43 1.60 -8.98
CA LYS A 134 -5.24 2.36 -9.96
C LYS A 134 -6.61 1.74 -10.16
N LEU A 135 -6.67 0.41 -10.26
CA LEU A 135 -7.93 -0.33 -10.38
C LEU A 135 -8.80 -0.21 -9.13
N ILE A 136 -8.21 -0.43 -7.94
CA ILE A 136 -8.90 -0.26 -6.66
C ILE A 136 -9.45 1.17 -6.53
N ARG A 137 -8.66 2.18 -6.90
CA ARG A 137 -9.08 3.59 -6.93
C ARG A 137 -10.32 3.79 -7.79
N LYS A 138 -10.30 3.31 -9.03
CA LYS A 138 -11.45 3.40 -9.95
C LYS A 138 -12.70 2.73 -9.37
N VAL A 139 -12.58 1.48 -8.93
CA VAL A 139 -13.71 0.69 -8.43
C VAL A 139 -14.33 1.34 -7.19
N ILE A 140 -13.51 1.72 -6.20
CA ILE A 140 -14.00 2.34 -4.97
C ILE A 140 -14.64 3.71 -5.27
N CYS A 141 -14.01 4.55 -6.07
CA CYS A 141 -14.55 5.87 -6.39
C CYS A 141 -15.85 5.77 -7.19
N PHE A 142 -15.94 4.82 -8.13
CA PHE A 142 -17.17 4.52 -8.85
C PHE A 142 -18.31 4.16 -7.90
N PHE A 143 -18.12 3.16 -7.02
CA PHE A 143 -19.17 2.76 -6.08
C PHE A 143 -19.61 3.87 -5.13
N LEU A 144 -18.67 4.68 -4.62
CA LEU A 144 -19.01 5.78 -3.71
C LEU A 144 -19.61 7.00 -4.44
N GLN A 145 -19.39 7.13 -5.74
CA GLN A 145 -19.96 8.21 -6.54
C GLN A 145 -21.39 7.87 -6.96
N GLU A 146 -21.65 6.62 -7.37
CA GLU A 146 -22.95 6.16 -7.85
C GLU A 146 -23.94 5.82 -6.70
N ASP A 147 -23.43 5.30 -5.58
CA ASP A 147 -24.28 4.90 -4.45
C ASP A 147 -24.05 5.78 -3.21
N ASP A 148 -25.02 6.67 -3.00
CA ASP A 148 -25.09 7.58 -1.87
C ASP A 148 -25.10 6.86 -0.52
N ALA A 149 -25.74 5.69 -0.41
CA ALA A 149 -25.79 4.94 0.83
C ALA A 149 -24.39 4.41 1.22
N TYR A 150 -23.61 3.89 0.28
CA TYR A 150 -22.22 3.52 0.54
C TYR A 150 -21.37 4.74 0.87
N ARG A 151 -21.56 5.87 0.16
CA ARG A 151 -20.87 7.12 0.47
C ARG A 151 -21.12 7.59 1.89
N PHE A 152 -22.37 7.64 2.33
CA PHE A 152 -22.73 8.08 3.68
C PHE A 152 -22.21 7.12 4.75
N ARG A 153 -22.27 5.80 4.52
CA ARG A 153 -21.68 4.81 5.43
C ARG A 153 -20.17 4.98 5.55
N PHE A 154 -19.48 5.23 4.43
CA PHE A 154 -18.05 5.48 4.42
C PHE A 154 -17.69 6.77 5.18
N GLN A 155 -18.40 7.86 4.91
CA GLN A 155 -18.26 9.13 5.64
C GLN A 155 -18.57 8.99 7.14
N TRP A 156 -19.51 8.12 7.51
CA TRP A 156 -19.83 7.83 8.91
C TRP A 156 -18.77 6.97 9.60
N ALA A 157 -18.19 5.99 8.90
CA ALA A 157 -17.21 5.06 9.45
C ALA A 157 -15.83 5.69 9.65
N LEU A 158 -15.37 6.49 8.68
CA LEU A 158 -14.06 7.16 8.70
C LEU A 158 -13.72 7.90 10.00
N PRO A 159 -14.57 8.81 10.52
CA PRO A 159 -14.29 9.54 11.76
C PRO A 159 -14.33 8.64 13.01
N ARG A 160 -14.90 7.44 12.91
CA ARG A 160 -14.96 6.44 13.99
C ARG A 160 -13.77 5.49 13.99
N LEU A 161 -12.92 5.52 12.96
CA LEU A 161 -11.70 4.75 12.94
C LEU A 161 -10.76 5.23 14.04
N ASN A 162 -10.35 4.30 14.90
CA ASN A 162 -9.38 4.59 15.95
C ASN A 162 -7.97 4.69 15.35
N MET A 163 -7.60 5.88 14.87
CA MET A 163 -6.28 6.14 14.28
C MET A 163 -5.12 5.81 15.23
N LYS A 164 -5.34 5.78 16.55
CA LYS A 164 -4.29 5.39 17.51
C LYS A 164 -3.98 3.89 17.46
N LYS A 165 -4.94 3.07 17.03
CA LYS A 165 -4.76 1.62 16.81
C LYS A 165 -4.17 1.31 15.43
N ILE A 166 -4.38 2.19 14.45
CA ILE A 166 -3.80 2.06 13.10
C ILE A 166 -2.38 2.65 13.12
N LYS A 167 -1.47 1.96 13.79
CA LYS A 167 -0.04 2.32 13.81
C LYS A 167 0.77 1.20 13.18
N LEU A 168 1.56 1.55 12.16
CA LEU A 168 2.55 0.66 11.62
C LEU A 168 3.61 0.36 12.69
N THR A 169 3.88 -0.91 12.92
CA THR A 169 4.97 -1.39 13.78
C THR A 169 6.34 -1.02 13.16
N LYS A 170 7.45 -1.25 13.89
CA LYS A 170 8.78 -0.98 13.32
C LYS A 170 9.08 -1.93 12.16
N GLU A 171 8.63 -3.16 12.31
CA GLU A 171 8.64 -4.24 11.34
C GLU A 171 7.84 -3.85 10.09
N ASP A 172 6.61 -3.37 10.28
CA ASP A 172 5.78 -2.91 9.17
C ASP A 172 6.47 -1.77 8.42
N LYS A 173 7.03 -0.79 9.13
CA LYS A 173 7.75 0.35 8.51
C LYS A 173 9.00 -0.10 7.76
N TYR A 174 9.72 -1.11 8.26
CA TYR A 174 10.89 -1.68 7.60
C TYR A 174 10.50 -2.31 6.25
N TYR A 175 9.42 -3.11 6.23
CA TYR A 175 8.94 -3.73 5.00
C TYR A 175 8.18 -2.77 4.07
N PHE A 176 7.45 -1.80 4.63
CA PHE A 176 6.81 -0.71 3.89
C PHE A 176 7.81 0.17 3.16
N ARG A 177 9.01 0.37 3.74
CA ARG A 177 10.12 1.10 3.11
C ARG A 177 11.03 0.18 2.29
N GLY A 178 10.65 -1.07 2.07
CA GLY A 178 11.29 -1.93 1.08
C GLY A 178 11.20 -1.35 -0.33
N LYS A 179 11.96 -1.93 -1.26
CA LYS A 179 12.23 -1.56 -2.68
C LYS A 179 11.06 -1.00 -3.52
N TYR A 180 9.82 -1.05 -3.04
CA TYR A 180 8.58 -0.95 -3.80
C TYR A 180 7.67 0.20 -3.36
N PHE A 181 7.84 0.81 -2.18
CA PHE A 181 6.93 1.85 -1.73
C PHE A 181 7.68 3.01 -1.04
N LYS A 182 7.58 4.21 -1.63
CA LYS A 182 8.29 5.42 -1.18
C LYS A 182 7.49 6.17 -0.13
N VAL A 183 7.62 5.74 1.13
CA VAL A 183 6.94 6.37 2.28
C VAL A 183 7.33 7.84 2.50
N ASP A 184 8.43 8.30 1.91
CA ASP A 184 8.93 9.69 1.98
C ASP A 184 8.95 10.37 0.60
N HIS A 185 8.04 10.03 -0.32
CA HIS A 185 7.98 10.62 -1.67
C HIS A 185 7.96 12.16 -1.65
N ASP A 186 7.36 12.76 -0.63
CA ASP A 186 7.27 14.20 -0.40
C ASP A 186 8.59 14.86 0.05
N LYS A 187 9.58 14.09 0.48
CA LYS A 187 10.83 14.60 1.10
C LYS A 187 12.07 14.46 0.24
N PHE A 188 11.97 13.87 -0.96
CA PHE A 188 13.10 13.64 -1.85
C PHE A 188 12.74 14.07 -3.29
N GLU A 189 13.45 15.07 -3.81
CA GLU A 189 13.50 15.37 -5.25
C GLU A 189 14.45 14.36 -5.91
N TYR A 190 13.95 13.59 -6.87
CA TYR A 190 14.71 12.64 -7.68
C TYR A 190 14.78 13.10 -9.13
#